data_AF-B9XCH0-F1
#
_entry.id   AF-B9XCH0-F1
#
_cell.length_a   1.000
_cell.length_b   1.000
_cell.length_c   1.000
_cell.angle_alpha   90.00
_cell.angle_beta   90.00
_cell.angle_gamma   90.00
#
_symmetry.space_group_name_H-M   'P 1'
#
loop_
_entity.id
_entity.type
_entity.pdbx_description
1 polymer ?
#
loop_
_entity_poly.entity_id
_entity_poly.type
_entity_poly.pdbx_seq_one_letter_code
_entity_poly.pdbx_strand_id
1 'polypeptide(L)'
;MTKQEFTSRNQARARAVTRDMVLSLSLFIIPFFACLAAFNFVERHEEYAWMNLVLAAIMLALFPALLWLATMLGKRRNKRFGLHCCPECKKPLTGINVQLAIASGNCGHCDKSIFNK
;
A
#
# COMPACT_ATOMS: atom_id res chain seq x y z
N MET A 1 14.40 2.28 -22.24
CA MET A 1 14.82 2.07 -20.82
C MET A 1 15.72 0.87 -20.78
N THR A 2 16.84 0.91 -20.06
CA THR A 2 17.72 -0.26 -19.93
C THR A 2 17.20 -1.22 -18.85
N LYS A 3 17.53 -2.51 -18.94
CA LYS A 3 17.12 -3.51 -17.95
C LYS A 3 17.59 -3.15 -16.53
N GLN A 4 18.82 -2.63 -16.42
CA GLN A 4 19.39 -2.18 -15.15
C GLN A 4 18.58 -1.02 -14.54
N GLU A 5 18.22 -0.03 -15.34
CA GLU A 5 17.41 1.11 -14.88
C GLU A 5 16.00 0.67 -14.45
N PHE A 6 15.40 -0.30 -15.13
CA PHE A 6 14.09 -0.83 -14.76
C PHE A 6 14.13 -1.59 -13.43
N THR A 7 15.15 -2.44 -13.24
CA THR A 7 15.32 -3.18 -11.99
C THR A 7 15.60 -2.27 -10.80
N SER A 8 16.44 -1.23 -10.95
CA SER A 8 16.74 -0.30 -9.86
C SER A 8 15.52 0.53 -9.45
N ARG A 9 14.73 1.03 -10.41
CA ARG A 9 13.47 1.73 -10.12
C ARG A 9 12.43 0.81 -9.47
N ASN A 10 12.35 -0.46 -9.88
CA ASN A 10 11.44 -1.41 -9.26
C ASN A 10 11.86 -1.76 -7.82
N GLN A 11 13.16 -1.90 -7.55
CA GLN A 11 13.66 -2.15 -6.21
C GLN A 11 13.44 -0.95 -5.29
N ALA A 12 13.63 0.28 -5.78
CA ALA A 12 13.29 1.50 -5.04
C ALA A 12 11.80 1.59 -4.73
N ARG A 13 10.93 1.22 -5.70
CA ARG A 13 9.48 1.12 -5.48
C ARG A 13 9.16 0.09 -4.40
N ALA A 14 9.73 -1.11 -4.47
CA ALA A 14 9.50 -2.19 -3.51
C ALA A 14 9.88 -1.78 -2.08
N ARG A 15 11.05 -1.16 -1.87
CA ARG A 15 11.47 -0.65 -0.55
C ARG A 15 10.50 0.38 0.02
N ALA A 16 10.04 1.30 -0.82
CA ALA A 16 9.00 2.23 -0.41
C ALA A 16 7.67 1.49 -0.10
N VAL A 17 7.36 0.34 -0.75
CA VAL A 17 6.10 -0.40 -0.53
C VAL A 17 6.17 -1.00 0.85
N THR A 18 7.26 -1.69 1.15
CA THR A 18 7.49 -2.27 2.47
C THR A 18 7.48 -1.20 3.56
N ARG A 19 8.18 -0.07 3.37
CA ARG A 19 8.19 1.00 4.38
C ARG A 19 6.80 1.57 4.65
N ASP A 20 6.04 1.90 3.61
CA ASP A 20 4.71 2.48 3.78
C ASP A 20 3.71 1.45 4.31
N MET A 21 3.87 0.16 3.94
CA MET A 21 3.09 -0.94 4.51
C MET A 21 3.37 -1.09 6.00
N VAL A 22 4.63 -1.08 6.41
CA VAL A 22 5.02 -1.12 7.84
C VAL A 22 4.44 0.08 8.58
N LEU A 23 4.57 1.30 8.03
CA LEU A 23 4.00 2.51 8.62
C LEU A 23 2.47 2.42 8.76
N SER A 24 1.77 1.97 7.70
CA SER A 24 0.31 1.80 7.73
C SER A 24 -0.11 0.74 8.74
N LEU A 25 0.65 -0.37 8.83
CA LEU A 25 0.39 -1.44 9.78
C LEU A 25 0.58 -0.97 11.22
N SER A 26 1.66 -0.23 11.50
CA SER A 26 1.91 0.35 12.83
C SER A 26 0.84 1.37 13.22
N LEU A 27 0.36 2.19 12.28
CA LEU A 27 -0.74 3.12 12.49
C LEU A 27 -2.09 2.43 12.76
N PHE A 28 -2.22 1.14 12.46
CA PHE A 28 -3.41 0.37 12.80
C PHE A 28 -3.24 -0.38 14.11
N ILE A 29 -2.15 -1.13 14.25
CA ILE A 29 -1.90 -2.02 15.39
C ILE A 29 -1.85 -1.24 16.70
N ILE A 30 -1.12 -0.11 16.74
CA ILE A 30 -0.95 0.68 17.97
C ILE A 30 -2.30 1.20 18.49
N PRO A 31 -3.11 1.96 17.71
CA PRO A 31 -4.40 2.42 18.21
C PRO A 31 -5.40 1.29 18.43
N PHE A 32 -5.27 0.16 17.71
CA PHE A 32 -6.10 -1.01 17.96
C PHE A 32 -5.90 -1.56 19.38
N PHE A 33 -4.65 -1.83 19.76
CA PHE A 33 -4.34 -2.28 21.12
C PHE A 33 -4.64 -1.20 22.18
N ALA A 34 -4.44 0.07 21.87
CA ALA A 34 -4.81 1.16 22.76
C ALA A 34 -6.33 1.21 23.03
N CYS A 35 -7.15 1.03 22.00
CA CYS A 35 -8.60 0.95 22.15
C CYS A 35 -9.03 -0.28 22.96
N LEU A 36 -8.40 -1.44 22.74
CA LEU A 36 -8.69 -2.65 23.54
C LEU A 36 -8.37 -2.45 25.01
N ALA A 37 -7.24 -1.82 25.33
CA ALA A 37 -6.88 -1.48 26.71
C ALA A 37 -7.88 -0.47 27.32
N ALA A 38 -8.30 0.53 26.54
CA ALA A 38 -9.29 1.51 26.96
C ALA A 38 -10.67 0.89 27.23
N PHE A 39 -11.12 -0.05 26.39
CA PHE A 39 -12.36 -0.80 26.62
C PHE A 39 -12.31 -1.58 27.94
N ASN A 40 -11.21 -2.32 28.19
CA ASN A 40 -11.03 -3.05 29.45
C ASN A 40 -11.01 -2.11 30.67
N PHE A 41 -10.49 -0.89 30.51
CA PHE A 41 -10.46 0.10 31.57
C PHE A 41 -11.85 0.68 31.84
N VAL A 42 -12.58 1.06 30.79
CA VAL A 42 -13.94 1.61 30.87
C VAL A 42 -14.92 0.57 31.42
N GLU A 43 -14.78 -0.70 31.06
CA GLU A 43 -15.64 -1.78 31.58
C GLU A 43 -15.48 -1.96 33.11
N ARG A 44 -14.34 -1.60 33.68
CA ARG A 44 -14.12 -1.62 35.14
C ARG A 44 -14.68 -0.39 35.87
N HIS A 45 -15.09 0.64 35.14
CA HIS A 45 -15.57 1.91 35.68
C HIS A 45 -16.89 2.32 34.99
N GLU A 46 -18.03 1.89 35.56
CA GLU A 46 -19.38 2.14 35.01
C GLU A 46 -19.67 3.64 34.74
N GLU A 47 -18.99 4.53 35.46
CA GLU A 47 -19.01 5.99 35.29
C GLU A 47 -18.70 6.45 33.86
N TYR A 48 -17.96 5.65 33.09
CA TYR A 48 -17.51 5.95 31.74
C TYR A 48 -18.21 5.11 30.66
N ALA A 49 -19.33 4.46 30.95
CA ALA A 49 -20.04 3.61 29.98
C ALA A 49 -20.35 4.32 28.65
N TRP A 50 -20.55 5.64 28.65
CA TRP A 50 -20.75 6.45 27.43
C TRP A 50 -19.51 6.48 26.52
N MET A 51 -18.30 6.29 27.05
CA MET A 51 -17.06 6.21 26.26
C MET A 51 -16.99 4.94 25.41
N ASN A 52 -17.71 3.87 25.74
CA ASN A 52 -17.74 2.65 24.93
C ASN A 52 -18.29 2.92 23.53
N LEU A 53 -19.31 3.78 23.41
CA LEU A 53 -19.88 4.20 22.13
C LEU A 53 -18.87 4.99 21.29
N VAL A 54 -18.08 5.84 21.94
CA VAL A 54 -17.03 6.64 21.30
C VAL A 54 -15.89 5.74 20.81
N LEU A 55 -15.41 4.83 21.65
CA LEU A 55 -14.36 3.87 21.29
C LEU A 55 -14.81 2.93 20.16
N ALA A 56 -16.08 2.49 20.17
CA ALA A 56 -16.65 1.68 19.10
C ALA A 56 -16.71 2.47 17.78
N ALA A 57 -17.13 3.74 17.81
CA ALA A 57 -17.14 4.60 16.63
C ALA A 57 -15.72 4.84 16.06
N ILE A 58 -14.72 5.05 16.93
CA ILE A 58 -13.31 5.20 16.52
C ILE A 58 -12.80 3.94 15.82
N MET A 59 -13.07 2.76 16.40
CA MET A 59 -12.74 1.46 15.80
C MET A 59 -13.37 1.30 14.40
N LEU A 60 -14.65 1.64 14.27
CA LEU A 60 -15.41 1.51 13.03
C LEU A 60 -14.92 2.48 11.95
N ALA A 61 -14.45 3.67 12.34
CA ALA A 61 -13.90 4.68 11.43
C ALA A 61 -12.44 4.41 11.01
N LEU A 62 -11.65 3.75 11.88
CA LEU A 62 -10.23 3.46 11.63
C LEU A 62 -10.03 2.60 10.37
N PHE A 63 -10.82 1.55 10.20
CA PHE A 63 -10.70 0.60 9.08
C PHE A 63 -10.88 1.26 7.70
N PRO A 64 -12.00 1.98 7.43
CA PRO A 64 -12.19 2.67 6.15
C PRO A 64 -11.17 3.82 5.95
N ALA A 65 -10.76 4.51 7.02
CA ALA A 65 -9.74 5.56 6.92
C ALA A 65 -8.38 4.98 6.46
N LEU A 66 -7.99 3.82 6.97
CA LEU A 66 -6.77 3.11 6.56
C LEU A 66 -6.84 2.61 5.12
N LEU A 67 -7.97 2.03 4.70
CA LEU A 67 -8.17 1.61 3.31
C LEU A 67 -8.09 2.81 2.35
N TRP A 68 -8.70 3.94 2.73
CA TRP A 68 -8.59 5.17 1.97
C TRP A 68 -7.15 5.68 1.88
N LEU A 69 -6.42 5.68 2.99
CA LEU A 69 -5.02 6.10 3.03
C LEU A 69 -4.13 5.20 2.16
N ALA A 70 -4.30 3.88 2.25
CA ALA A 70 -3.56 2.90 1.46
C ALA A 70 -3.79 3.07 -0.05
N THR A 71 -5.04 3.29 -0.47
CA THR A 71 -5.38 3.49 -1.88
C THR A 71 -4.85 4.84 -2.42
N MET A 72 -4.95 5.91 -1.63
CA MET A 72 -4.35 7.22 -1.95
C MET A 72 -2.83 7.15 -2.13
N LEU A 73 -2.14 6.50 -1.18
CA LEU A 73 -0.69 6.32 -1.23
C LEU A 73 -0.29 5.44 -2.43
N GLY A 74 -1.02 4.36 -2.70
CA GLY A 74 -0.81 3.51 -3.87
C GLY A 74 -0.90 4.28 -5.20
N LYS A 75 -1.94 5.11 -5.36
CA LYS A 75 -2.13 5.96 -6.56
C LYS A 75 -1.00 6.98 -6.72
N ARG A 76 -0.62 7.70 -5.66
CA ARG A 76 0.47 8.69 -5.69
C ARG A 76 1.81 8.05 -6.04
N ARG A 77 2.05 6.81 -5.60
CA ARG A 77 3.31 6.11 -5.82
C ARG A 77 3.43 5.52 -7.20
N ASN A 78 2.34 4.98 -7.75
CA ASN A 78 2.31 4.67 -9.17
C ASN A 78 2.68 5.93 -9.97
N LYS A 79 2.10 7.10 -9.62
CA LYS A 79 2.44 8.39 -10.24
C LYS A 79 3.95 8.73 -10.17
N ARG A 80 4.57 8.55 -9.00
CA ARG A 80 5.96 8.97 -8.72
C ARG A 80 7.05 8.11 -9.36
N PHE A 81 6.84 6.80 -9.54
CA PHE A 81 7.92 5.90 -10.01
C PHE A 81 7.95 5.67 -11.53
N GLY A 82 7.05 6.29 -12.31
CA GLY A 82 7.17 6.34 -13.77
C GLY A 82 7.04 5.00 -14.51
N LEU A 83 6.76 3.89 -13.81
CA LEU A 83 6.58 2.53 -14.37
C LEU A 83 5.20 2.35 -15.03
N HIS A 84 4.55 3.45 -15.43
CA HIS A 84 3.10 3.52 -15.66
C HIS A 84 2.59 2.66 -16.77
N CYS A 85 3.38 2.45 -17.81
CA CYS A 85 2.84 2.07 -19.10
C CYS A 85 3.96 1.40 -19.89
N CYS A 86 3.67 0.25 -20.47
CA CYS A 86 4.47 -0.22 -21.59
C CYS A 86 4.46 0.87 -22.69
N PRO A 87 5.61 1.22 -23.30
CA PRO A 87 5.65 2.24 -24.35
C PRO A 87 4.77 1.90 -25.55
N GLU A 88 4.57 0.61 -25.81
CA GLU A 88 3.82 0.10 -26.95
C GLU A 88 2.30 0.02 -26.67
N CYS A 89 1.90 -0.67 -25.59
CA CYS A 89 0.48 -0.90 -25.33
C CYS A 89 -0.15 0.06 -24.32
N LYS A 90 0.65 0.95 -23.72
CA LYS A 90 0.26 1.91 -22.67
C LYS A 90 -0.44 1.28 -21.45
N LYS A 91 -0.40 -0.05 -21.30
CA LYS A 91 -0.99 -0.75 -20.16
C LYS A 91 -0.07 -0.75 -18.95
N PRO A 92 -0.62 -0.75 -17.73
CA PRO A 92 0.15 -0.67 -16.50
C PRO A 92 1.06 -1.86 -16.25
N LEU A 93 2.34 -1.58 -16.04
CA LEU A 93 3.33 -2.53 -15.56
C LEU A 93 3.31 -2.51 -14.03
N THR A 94 2.39 -3.29 -13.46
CA THR A 94 2.22 -3.46 -12.01
C THR A 94 2.14 -4.94 -11.61
N GLY A 95 2.52 -5.24 -10.37
CA GLY A 95 2.43 -6.59 -9.80
C GLY A 95 3.20 -7.64 -10.61
N ILE A 96 2.51 -8.73 -10.95
CA ILE A 96 3.06 -9.89 -11.67
C ILE A 96 3.63 -9.50 -13.04
N ASN A 97 3.01 -8.52 -13.73
CA ASN A 97 3.47 -8.07 -15.04
C ASN A 97 4.86 -7.42 -15.02
N VAL A 98 5.27 -6.86 -13.87
CA VAL A 98 6.62 -6.34 -13.67
C VAL A 98 7.63 -7.47 -13.51
N GLN A 99 7.25 -8.54 -12.81
CA GLN A 99 8.11 -9.70 -12.65
C GLN A 99 8.31 -10.42 -13.99
N LEU A 100 7.23 -10.58 -14.78
CA LEU A 100 7.31 -11.06 -16.15
C LEU A 100 8.26 -10.19 -16.99
N ALA A 101 8.08 -8.87 -16.95
CA ALA A 101 8.94 -7.92 -17.66
C ALA A 101 10.43 -8.04 -17.30
N ILE A 102 10.75 -8.32 -16.04
CA ILE A 102 12.15 -8.49 -15.59
C ILE A 102 12.73 -9.82 -16.09
N ALA A 103 11.93 -10.88 -16.06
CA ALA A 103 12.34 -12.22 -16.46
C ALA A 103 12.46 -12.36 -17.98
N SER A 104 11.41 -12.01 -18.73
CA SER A 104 11.35 -12.17 -20.19
C SER A 104 11.91 -10.99 -20.98
N GLY A 105 11.95 -9.79 -20.38
CA GLY A 105 12.24 -8.55 -21.09
C GLY A 105 11.09 -8.00 -21.94
N ASN A 106 9.97 -8.70 -21.96
CA ASN A 106 8.78 -8.36 -22.73
C ASN A 106 7.63 -7.92 -21.81
N CYS A 107 6.74 -7.09 -22.34
CA CYS A 107 5.56 -6.66 -21.63
C CYS A 107 4.58 -7.83 -21.47
N GLY A 108 4.19 -8.18 -20.23
CA GLY A 108 3.20 -9.24 -19.97
C GLY A 108 1.78 -9.01 -20.53
N HIS A 109 1.54 -7.91 -21.24
CA HIS A 109 0.26 -7.62 -21.91
C HIS A 109 0.32 -7.63 -23.44
N CYS A 110 1.41 -7.15 -24.04
CA CYS A 110 1.53 -7.06 -25.50
C CYS A 110 2.73 -7.84 -26.05
N ASP A 111 3.48 -8.51 -25.18
CA ASP A 111 4.66 -9.33 -25.45
C ASP A 111 5.79 -8.63 -26.23
N LYS A 112 5.69 -7.32 -26.43
CA LYS A 112 6.75 -6.51 -27.04
C LYS A 112 7.84 -6.17 -26.03
N SER A 113 9.08 -6.05 -26.52
CA SER A 113 10.23 -5.64 -25.71
C SER A 113 9.96 -4.29 -25.03
N ILE A 114 10.20 -4.23 -23.73
CA ILE A 114 10.10 -2.99 -22.93
C ILE A 114 11.44 -2.26 -22.90
N PHE A 115 12.51 -2.98 -23.21
CA PHE A 115 13.86 -2.45 -23.25
C PHE A 115 14.18 -2.00 -24.67
N ASN A 116 14.69 -0.78 -24.80
CA ASN A 116 15.42 -0.43 -26.02
C ASN A 116 16.77 -1.12 -25.92
N LYS A 117 17.17 -1.80 -27.01
CA LYS A 117 18.52 -2.34 -27.16
C LYS A 117 19.56 -1.27 -26.93
#